data_AF-V4XGJ5-F1
#
_entry.id   AF-V4XGJ5-F1
#
_cell.length_a   1.000
_cell.length_b   1.000
_cell.length_c   1.000
_cell.angle_alpha   90.00
_cell.angle_beta   90.00
_cell.angle_gamma   90.00
#
_symmetry.space_group_name_H-M   'P 1'
#
loop_
_entity.id
_entity.type
_entity.pdbx_description
1 polymer ?
#
loop_
_entity_poly.entity_id
_entity_poly.type
_entity_poly.pdbx_seq_one_letter_code
_entity_poly.pdbx_strand_id
1 'polypeptide(L)'
;MTLDHDDLRRHVRQVVAATGRTSAMDAAVGATLAAVGAAAGADGHDSLALGQGADELFGGYAKVARLDSRVAADSTRAAVRETVRSLPDGLARDVPVLRAAGVEPVLPYLDDRVVRAALRLPARLLVRDDERKVALRRVAADRLPADLAAAPKKAAQYGSYVSRELDRLARQAGFKRRQDDHVRRYVESLC
;
A
#
# COMPACT_ATOMS: atom_id res chain seq x y z
N MET A 1 9.95 -15.08 7.09
CA MET A 1 10.13 -13.98 8.07
C MET A 1 8.94 -13.95 9.01
N THR A 2 9.19 -13.84 10.31
CA THR A 2 8.19 -13.55 11.34
C THR A 2 8.47 -12.14 11.87
N LEU A 3 7.44 -11.36 12.18
CA LEU A 3 7.57 -10.01 12.70
C LEU A 3 7.00 -9.98 14.12
N ASP A 4 7.84 -9.78 15.12
CA ASP A 4 7.38 -9.63 16.50
C ASP A 4 7.08 -8.15 16.84
N HIS A 5 6.73 -7.91 18.11
CA HIS A 5 6.37 -6.57 18.58
C HIS A 5 7.56 -5.61 18.68
N ASP A 6 8.77 -6.12 18.93
CA ASP A 6 9.96 -5.29 19.01
C ASP A 6 10.48 -4.93 17.62
N ASP A 7 10.42 -5.88 16.68
CA ASP A 7 10.59 -5.63 15.24
C ASP A 7 9.61 -4.55 14.77
N LEU A 8 8.32 -4.70 15.11
CA LEU A 8 7.30 -3.73 14.70
C LEU A 8 7.59 -2.33 15.24
N ARG A 9 7.97 -2.19 16.52
CA ARG A 9 8.37 -0.90 17.12
C ARG A 9 9.59 -0.31 16.41
N ARG A 10 10.61 -1.14 16.12
CA ARG A 10 11.81 -0.72 15.39
C ARG A 10 11.45 -0.18 14.01
N HIS A 11 10.64 -0.92 13.26
CA HIS A 11 10.23 -0.51 11.92
C HIS A 11 9.35 0.74 11.94
N VAL A 12 8.46 0.91 12.92
CA VAL A 12 7.69 2.16 13.09
C VAL A 12 8.63 3.35 13.34
N ARG A 13 9.64 3.22 14.20
CA ARG A 13 10.64 4.28 14.41
C ARG A 13 11.41 4.61 13.12
N GLN A 14 11.78 3.60 12.34
CA GLN A 14 12.42 3.80 11.04
C GLN A 14 11.52 4.59 10.07
N VAL A 15 10.22 4.31 10.05
CA VAL A 15 9.26 5.06 9.23
C VAL A 15 9.20 6.52 9.63
N VAL A 16 9.08 6.81 10.93
CA VAL A 16 9.04 8.19 11.43
C VAL A 16 10.35 8.90 11.12
N ALA A 17 11.50 8.26 11.35
CA ALA A 17 12.81 8.84 11.06
C ALA A 17 13.00 9.12 9.55
N ALA A 18 12.53 8.24 8.67
CA ALA A 18 12.71 8.38 7.23
C ALA A 18 11.74 9.37 6.58
N THR A 19 10.58 9.64 7.20
CA THR A 19 9.47 10.36 6.54
C THR A 19 8.88 11.51 7.34
N GLY A 20 9.12 11.58 8.65
CA GLY A 20 8.43 12.48 9.58
C GLY A 20 6.94 12.18 9.78
N ARG A 21 6.41 11.11 9.20
CA ARG A 21 4.97 10.77 9.23
C ARG A 21 4.64 9.90 10.43
N THR A 22 3.59 10.27 11.17
CA THR A 22 3.15 9.55 12.37
C THR A 22 1.74 8.97 12.28
N SER A 23 1.05 9.16 11.14
CA SER A 23 -0.30 8.65 10.97
C SER A 23 -0.34 7.11 11.12
N ALA A 24 -1.43 6.58 11.67
CA ALA A 24 -1.59 5.13 11.84
C ALA A 24 -1.45 4.35 10.52
N MET A 25 -1.92 4.95 9.42
CA MET A 25 -1.80 4.35 8.09
C MET A 25 -0.35 4.33 7.61
N ASP A 26 0.36 5.45 7.72
CA ASP A 26 1.74 5.54 7.26
C ASP A 26 2.67 4.66 8.09
N ALA A 27 2.49 4.63 9.42
CA ALA A 27 3.23 3.74 10.30
C ALA A 27 2.98 2.27 9.94
N ALA A 28 1.74 1.86 9.69
CA ALA A 28 1.42 0.47 9.39
C ALA A 28 1.92 0.02 7.99
N VAL A 29 1.71 0.84 6.96
CA VAL A 29 2.19 0.53 5.60
C VAL A 29 3.71 0.60 5.55
N GLY A 30 4.29 1.67 6.08
CA GLY A 30 5.73 1.85 6.14
C GLY A 30 6.43 0.72 6.92
N ALA A 31 5.92 0.33 8.09
CA ALA A 31 6.53 -0.74 8.86
C ALA A 31 6.48 -2.09 8.12
N THR A 32 5.40 -2.33 7.36
CA THR A 32 5.30 -3.51 6.49
C THR A 32 6.39 -3.48 5.40
N LEU A 33 6.61 -2.33 4.76
CA LEU A 33 7.63 -2.18 3.73
C LEU A 33 9.05 -2.26 4.30
N ALA A 34 9.31 -1.64 5.46
CA ALA A 34 10.59 -1.70 6.15
C ALA A 34 10.98 -3.14 6.51
N ALA A 35 10.01 -3.93 6.99
CA ALA A 35 10.25 -5.34 7.32
C ALA A 35 10.59 -6.17 6.08
N VAL A 36 9.83 -6.01 4.99
CA VAL A 36 10.09 -6.73 3.73
C VAL A 36 11.41 -6.28 3.10
N GLY A 37 11.71 -4.98 3.13
CA GLY A 37 12.98 -4.43 2.63
C GLY A 37 14.17 -4.94 3.42
N ALA A 38 14.09 -4.96 4.75
CA ALA A 38 15.14 -5.51 5.61
C ALA A 38 15.37 -7.01 5.35
N ALA A 39 14.30 -7.78 5.14
CA ALA A 39 14.43 -9.19 4.76
C ALA A 39 15.09 -9.37 3.39
N ALA A 40 14.68 -8.60 2.37
CA ALA A 40 15.30 -8.66 1.05
C ALA A 40 16.79 -8.31 1.10
N GLY A 41 17.17 -7.29 1.87
CA GLY A 41 18.57 -6.92 2.10
C GLY A 41 19.36 -8.02 2.81
N ALA A 42 18.77 -8.67 3.82
CA ALA A 42 19.39 -9.80 4.51
C ALA A 42 19.60 -11.02 3.60
N ASP A 43 18.71 -11.21 2.62
CA ASP A 43 18.82 -12.22 1.57
C ASP A 43 19.81 -11.84 0.45
N GLY A 44 20.46 -10.68 0.55
CA GLY A 44 21.50 -10.22 -0.38
C GLY A 44 20.97 -9.47 -1.61
N HIS A 45 19.72 -9.01 -1.57
CA HIS A 45 19.13 -8.20 -2.64
C HIS A 45 19.27 -6.70 -2.34
N ASP A 46 19.69 -5.94 -3.35
CA ASP A 46 19.79 -4.48 -3.29
C ASP A 46 18.52 -3.76 -3.76
N SER A 47 17.58 -4.49 -4.38
CA SER A 47 16.42 -3.94 -5.07
C SER A 47 15.16 -4.76 -4.77
N LEU A 48 14.02 -4.09 -4.65
CA LEU A 48 12.72 -4.73 -4.38
C LEU A 48 11.65 -4.27 -5.36
N ALA A 49 11.16 -5.20 -6.18
CA ALA A 49 10.04 -4.94 -7.10
C ALA A 49 8.69 -4.95 -6.37
N LEU A 50 7.89 -3.91 -6.58
CA LEU A 50 6.63 -3.72 -5.84
C LEU A 50 5.44 -3.36 -6.74
N GLY A 51 4.24 -3.53 -6.19
CA GLY A 51 2.97 -3.38 -6.89
C GLY A 51 2.34 -1.98 -6.86
N GLN A 52 3.02 -0.96 -6.31
CA GLN A 52 2.51 0.41 -6.21
C GLN A 52 2.10 0.93 -7.59
N GLY A 53 0.97 1.63 -7.67
CA GLY A 53 0.39 2.07 -8.94
C GLY A 53 -0.64 1.13 -9.53
N ALA A 54 -0.60 -0.17 -9.21
CA ALA A 54 -1.55 -1.13 -9.80
C ALA A 54 -3.01 -0.82 -9.43
N ASP A 55 -3.25 -0.32 -8.22
CA ASP A 55 -4.60 -0.01 -7.76
C ASP A 55 -5.14 1.30 -8.34
N GLU A 56 -4.28 2.31 -8.42
CA GLU A 56 -4.59 3.62 -8.96
C GLU A 56 -4.81 3.55 -10.47
N LEU A 57 -3.92 2.86 -11.20
CA LEU A 57 -3.95 2.81 -12.66
C LEU A 57 -5.02 1.88 -13.22
N PHE A 58 -5.34 0.79 -12.53
CA PHE A 58 -6.24 -0.26 -13.04
C PHE A 58 -7.57 -0.34 -12.29
N GLY A 59 -7.95 0.66 -11.49
CA GLY A 59 -9.26 0.69 -10.82
C GLY A 59 -9.40 -0.34 -9.70
N GLY A 60 -8.35 -0.50 -8.89
CA GLY A 60 -8.30 -1.46 -7.78
C GLY A 60 -9.05 -1.05 -6.51
N TYR A 61 -9.52 0.18 -6.41
CA TYR A 61 -10.25 0.67 -5.25
C TYR A 61 -11.77 0.50 -5.39
N ALA A 62 -12.43 0.08 -4.30
CA ALA A 62 -13.89 -0.07 -4.28
C ALA A 62 -14.61 1.25 -4.59
N LYS A 63 -14.07 2.38 -4.11
CA LYS A 63 -14.60 3.72 -4.40
C LYS A 63 -14.58 4.08 -5.89
N VAL A 64 -13.62 3.54 -6.65
CA VAL A 64 -13.54 3.73 -8.10
C VAL A 64 -14.57 2.85 -8.82
N ALA A 65 -14.77 1.62 -8.34
CA ALA A 65 -15.76 0.71 -8.93
C ALA A 65 -17.21 1.19 -8.71
N ARG A 66 -17.49 1.70 -7.51
CA ARG A 66 -18.83 2.11 -7.09
C ARG A 66 -19.14 3.58 -7.35
N LEU A 67 -18.14 4.38 -7.72
CA LEU A 67 -18.24 5.84 -7.82
C LEU A 67 -18.92 6.45 -6.58
N ASP A 68 -18.51 6.00 -5.40
CA ASP A 68 -19.09 6.47 -4.14
C ASP A 68 -18.51 7.82 -3.72
N SER A 69 -19.04 8.40 -2.64
CA SER A 69 -18.71 9.74 -2.15
C SER A 69 -17.23 9.98 -1.82
N ARG A 70 -16.38 8.95 -1.82
CA ARG A 70 -14.93 9.06 -1.59
C ARG A 70 -14.13 9.39 -2.85
N VAL A 71 -14.80 9.56 -3.99
CA VAL A 71 -14.27 10.16 -5.21
C VAL A 71 -15.19 11.29 -5.66
N ALA A 72 -14.63 12.35 -6.24
CA ALA A 72 -15.39 13.48 -6.78
C ALA A 72 -15.75 13.29 -8.27
N ALA A 73 -15.65 12.06 -8.76
CA ALA A 73 -15.69 11.72 -10.18
C ALA A 73 -17.04 11.11 -10.60
N ASP A 74 -17.49 11.47 -11.79
CA ASP A 74 -18.72 11.02 -12.43
C ASP A 74 -18.55 9.77 -13.32
N SER A 75 -17.30 9.32 -13.51
CA SER A 75 -16.96 8.18 -14.36
C SER A 75 -15.77 7.42 -13.81
N THR A 76 -15.70 6.11 -14.07
CA THR A 76 -14.59 5.23 -13.63
C THR A 76 -13.23 5.77 -14.08
N ARG A 77 -13.15 6.32 -15.30
CA ARG A 77 -11.88 6.88 -15.82
C ARG A 77 -11.49 8.16 -15.09
N ALA A 78 -12.44 9.03 -14.76
CA ALA A 78 -12.16 10.21 -13.95
C ALA A 78 -11.74 9.83 -12.53
N ALA A 79 -12.41 8.83 -11.92
CA ALA A 79 -12.07 8.32 -10.60
C ALA A 79 -10.66 7.68 -10.57
N VAL A 80 -10.29 6.91 -11.60
CA VAL A 80 -8.91 6.41 -11.78
C VAL A 80 -7.92 7.57 -11.84
N ARG A 81 -8.16 8.59 -12.67
CA ARG A 81 -7.28 9.76 -12.78
C ARG A 81 -7.15 10.51 -11.46
N GLU A 82 -8.22 10.60 -10.69
CA GLU A 82 -8.19 11.16 -9.33
C GLU A 82 -7.26 10.34 -8.42
N THR A 83 -7.39 9.02 -8.39
CA THR A 83 -6.51 8.16 -7.57
C THR A 83 -5.05 8.15 -8.03
N VAL A 84 -4.79 8.32 -9.32
CA VAL A 84 -3.41 8.48 -9.83
C VAL A 84 -2.75 9.74 -9.24
N ARG A 85 -3.51 10.80 -9.00
CA ARG A 85 -2.98 12.03 -8.37
C ARG A 85 -2.60 11.84 -6.90
N SER A 86 -3.07 10.78 -6.23
CA SER A 86 -2.64 10.46 -4.86
C SER A 86 -1.35 9.62 -4.79
N LEU A 87 -0.83 9.13 -5.92
CA LEU A 87 0.40 8.33 -5.94
C LEU A 87 1.60 9.03 -5.29
N PRO A 88 1.89 10.32 -5.57
CA PRO A 88 3.05 10.98 -4.99
C PRO A 88 3.07 10.95 -3.46
N ASP A 89 1.91 11.07 -2.81
CA ASP A 89 1.83 11.04 -1.36
C ASP A 89 2.21 9.66 -0.79
N GLY A 90 1.70 8.58 -1.40
CA GLY A 90 2.07 7.22 -1.02
C GLY A 90 3.55 6.92 -1.26
N LEU A 91 4.09 7.37 -2.39
CA LEU A 91 5.51 7.18 -2.75
C LEU A 91 6.45 7.98 -1.84
N ALA A 92 6.02 9.15 -1.37
CA ALA A 92 6.77 9.95 -0.40
C ALA A 92 6.90 9.25 0.96
N ARG A 93 6.06 8.25 1.26
CA ARG A 93 6.29 7.31 2.37
C ARG A 93 7.12 6.11 1.92
N ASP A 94 6.70 5.43 0.86
CA ASP A 94 7.22 4.10 0.52
C ASP A 94 8.71 4.13 0.12
N VAL A 95 9.12 5.12 -0.68
CA VAL A 95 10.49 5.19 -1.23
C VAL A 95 11.52 5.48 -0.15
N PRO A 96 11.37 6.51 0.72
CA PRO A 96 12.35 6.75 1.79
C PRO A 96 12.44 5.58 2.77
N VAL A 97 11.32 4.94 3.09
CA VAL A 97 11.29 3.79 4.01
C VAL A 97 12.11 2.61 3.48
N LEU A 98 11.96 2.27 2.19
CA LEU A 98 12.69 1.16 1.59
C LEU A 98 14.18 1.46 1.45
N ARG A 99 14.53 2.68 1.04
CA ARG A 99 15.94 3.12 0.98
C ARG A 99 16.58 3.13 2.36
N ALA A 100 15.86 3.53 3.40
CA ALA A 100 16.34 3.45 4.79
C ALA A 100 16.51 2.00 5.27
N ALA A 101 15.77 1.04 4.69
CA ALA A 101 15.96 -0.39 4.90
C ALA A 101 17.09 -1.00 4.03
N GLY A 102 17.79 -0.18 3.23
CA GLY A 102 18.93 -0.61 2.42
C GLY A 102 18.59 -1.18 1.05
N VAL A 103 17.33 -1.03 0.58
CA VAL A 103 16.90 -1.56 -0.72
C VAL A 103 16.27 -0.49 -1.61
N GLU A 104 16.56 -0.54 -2.91
CA GLU A 104 15.99 0.38 -3.90
C GLU A 104 14.62 -0.14 -4.40
N PRO A 105 13.54 0.65 -4.28
CA PRO A 105 12.24 0.27 -4.83
C PRO A 105 12.24 0.29 -6.36
N VAL A 106 11.81 -0.82 -6.96
CA VAL A 106 11.48 -0.89 -8.40
C VAL A 106 9.97 -0.94 -8.54
N LEU A 107 9.38 0.00 -9.29
CA LEU A 107 7.93 0.18 -9.38
C LEU A 107 7.43 -0.01 -10.84
N PRO A 108 7.33 -1.25 -11.35
CA PRO A 108 7.07 -1.50 -12.77
C PRO A 108 5.78 -0.88 -13.30
N TYR A 109 4.74 -0.77 -12.47
CA TYR A 109 3.47 -0.16 -12.88
C TYR A 109 3.59 1.35 -13.14
N LEU A 110 4.62 2.00 -12.59
CA LEU A 110 4.87 3.42 -12.75
C LEU A 110 5.84 3.75 -13.90
N ASP A 111 6.28 2.75 -14.67
CA ASP A 111 6.95 2.99 -15.95
C ASP A 111 6.01 3.75 -16.88
N ASP A 112 6.51 4.82 -17.50
CA ASP A 112 5.78 5.67 -18.43
C ASP A 112 4.98 4.91 -19.50
N ARG A 113 5.52 3.79 -19.99
CA ARG A 113 4.82 2.96 -20.99
C ARG A 113 3.60 2.30 -20.39
N VAL A 114 3.70 1.79 -19.16
CA VAL A 114 2.59 1.19 -18.43
C VAL A 114 1.55 2.25 -18.05
N VAL A 115 1.99 3.39 -17.52
CA VAL A 115 1.10 4.50 -17.17
C VAL A 115 0.34 4.99 -18.42
N ARG A 116 1.04 5.26 -19.53
CA ARG A 116 0.40 5.68 -20.79
C ARG A 116 -0.57 4.64 -21.33
N ALA A 117 -0.28 3.35 -21.20
CA ALA A 117 -1.19 2.29 -21.62
C ALA A 117 -2.43 2.25 -20.72
N ALA A 118 -2.24 2.25 -19.39
CA ALA A 118 -3.32 2.17 -18.42
C ALA A 118 -4.31 3.35 -18.53
N LEU A 119 -3.81 4.58 -18.67
CA LEU A 119 -4.65 5.78 -18.79
C LEU A 119 -5.51 5.83 -20.08
N ARG A 120 -5.16 5.02 -21.09
CA ARG A 120 -5.92 4.87 -22.34
C ARG A 120 -6.94 3.72 -22.29
N LEU A 121 -6.95 2.91 -21.24
CA LEU A 121 -7.90 1.80 -21.14
C LEU A 121 -9.36 2.31 -21.12
N PRO A 122 -10.27 1.62 -21.84
CA PRO A 122 -11.71 1.87 -21.71
C PRO A 122 -12.19 1.46 -20.32
N ALA A 123 -13.23 2.13 -19.81
CA ALA A 123 -13.75 1.92 -18.44
C ALA A 123 -14.04 0.44 -18.12
N ARG A 124 -14.63 -0.32 -19.05
CA ARG A 124 -14.93 -1.76 -18.93
C ARG A 124 -13.72 -2.67 -18.67
N LEU A 125 -12.51 -2.18 -18.99
CA LEU A 125 -11.25 -2.88 -18.74
C LEU A 125 -10.58 -2.43 -17.43
N LEU A 126 -11.10 -1.40 -16.78
CA LEU A 126 -10.72 -1.00 -15.42
C LEU A 126 -11.65 -1.67 -14.42
N VAL A 127 -12.96 -1.48 -14.62
CA VAL A 127 -14.04 -2.01 -13.80
C VAL A 127 -15.14 -2.54 -14.72
N ARG A 128 -15.66 -3.72 -14.41
CA ARG A 128 -16.85 -4.30 -15.05
C ARG A 128 -17.77 -4.80 -13.95
N ASP A 129 -18.97 -4.26 -13.87
CA ASP A 129 -19.87 -4.47 -12.74
C ASP A 129 -19.14 -4.13 -11.42
N ASP A 130 -19.02 -5.06 -10.48
CA ASP A 130 -18.22 -4.90 -9.25
C ASP A 130 -16.77 -5.45 -9.38
N GLU A 131 -16.41 -6.02 -10.53
CA GLU A 131 -15.09 -6.59 -10.77
C GLU A 131 -14.06 -5.48 -11.00
N ARG A 132 -13.00 -5.48 -10.19
CA ARG A 132 -11.90 -4.49 -10.21
C ARG A 132 -10.66 -5.05 -10.90
N LYS A 133 -9.88 -4.16 -11.51
CA LYS A 133 -8.62 -4.50 -12.21
C LYS A 133 -8.82 -5.47 -13.36
N VAL A 134 -9.92 -5.34 -14.11
CA VAL A 134 -10.33 -6.32 -15.14
C VAL A 134 -9.19 -6.62 -16.12
N ALA A 135 -8.54 -5.59 -16.69
CA ALA A 135 -7.41 -5.78 -17.60
C ALA A 135 -6.24 -6.51 -16.95
N LEU A 136 -5.88 -6.13 -15.72
CA LEU A 136 -4.76 -6.73 -15.01
C LEU A 136 -5.05 -8.19 -14.63
N ARG A 137 -6.30 -8.50 -14.23
CA ARG A 137 -6.73 -9.87 -13.93
C ARG A 137 -6.74 -10.76 -15.16
N ARG A 138 -7.12 -10.23 -16.33
CA ARG A 138 -7.02 -10.97 -17.60
C ARG A 138 -5.58 -11.35 -17.90
N VAL A 139 -4.66 -10.39 -17.81
CA VAL A 139 -3.22 -10.67 -18.00
C VAL A 139 -2.71 -11.67 -16.95
N ALA A 140 -3.16 -11.55 -15.70
CA ALA A 140 -2.77 -12.47 -14.63
C ALA A 140 -3.30 -13.90 -14.86
N ALA A 141 -4.53 -14.06 -15.37
CA ALA A 141 -5.13 -15.37 -15.65
C ALA A 141 -4.34 -16.18 -16.69
N ASP A 142 -3.66 -15.50 -17.62
CA ASP A 142 -2.82 -16.14 -18.64
C ASP A 142 -1.43 -16.52 -18.12
N ARG A 143 -1.05 -16.07 -16.91
CA ARG A 143 0.35 -16.14 -16.40
C ARG A 143 0.48 -16.75 -15.02
N LEU A 144 -0.58 -16.79 -14.23
CA LEU A 144 -0.58 -17.22 -12.84
C LEU A 144 -1.64 -18.31 -12.61
N PRO A 145 -1.46 -19.15 -11.59
CA PRO A 145 -2.51 -20.02 -11.08
C PRO A 145 -3.85 -19.28 -10.87
N ALA A 146 -4.96 -19.95 -11.19
CA ALA A 146 -6.29 -19.32 -11.23
C ALA A 146 -6.71 -18.73 -9.87
N ASP A 147 -6.35 -19.38 -8.77
CA ASP A 147 -6.59 -18.92 -7.40
C ASP A 147 -5.85 -17.61 -7.09
N LEU A 148 -4.60 -17.46 -7.56
CA LEU A 148 -3.84 -16.23 -7.44
C LEU A 148 -4.38 -15.11 -8.34
N ALA A 149 -4.72 -15.44 -9.60
CA ALA A 149 -5.27 -14.48 -10.55
C ALA A 149 -6.64 -13.93 -10.11
N ALA A 150 -7.46 -14.77 -9.46
CA ALA A 150 -8.78 -14.42 -8.95
C ALA A 150 -8.76 -13.87 -7.51
N ALA A 151 -7.61 -13.90 -6.81
CA ALA A 151 -7.52 -13.54 -5.40
C ALA A 151 -8.13 -12.16 -5.11
N PRO A 152 -8.90 -12.00 -4.01
CA PRO A 152 -9.44 -10.72 -3.63
C PRO A 152 -8.33 -9.77 -3.20
N LYS A 153 -8.51 -8.47 -3.46
CA LYS A 153 -7.56 -7.45 -2.98
C LYS A 153 -7.55 -7.42 -1.45
N LYS A 154 -6.38 -7.61 -0.86
CA LYS A 154 -6.10 -7.34 0.56
C LYS A 154 -4.86 -6.46 0.65
N ALA A 155 -4.96 -5.30 1.30
CA ALA A 155 -3.80 -4.41 1.46
C ALA A 155 -2.76 -5.06 2.40
N ALA A 156 -1.47 -4.83 2.13
CA ALA A 156 -0.38 -5.57 2.77
C ALA A 156 -0.43 -5.49 4.30
N GLN A 157 -0.65 -4.30 4.87
CA GLN A 157 -0.73 -4.05 6.31
C GLN A 157 -1.91 -4.75 7.02
N TYR A 158 -2.97 -5.10 6.27
CA TYR A 158 -4.08 -5.91 6.77
C TYR A 158 -3.85 -7.40 6.51
N GLY A 159 -3.19 -7.73 5.40
CA GLY A 159 -2.74 -9.08 5.06
C GLY A 159 -1.81 -9.67 6.11
N SER A 160 -0.82 -8.88 6.52
CA SER A 160 0.23 -9.22 7.49
C SER A 160 -0.18 -9.04 8.95
N TYR A 161 -1.38 -8.51 9.22
CA TYR A 161 -1.85 -8.11 10.55
C TYR A 161 -1.06 -6.97 11.23
N VAL A 162 -0.11 -6.31 10.54
CA VAL A 162 0.67 -5.20 11.10
C VAL A 162 -0.24 -4.09 11.67
N SER A 163 -1.30 -3.71 10.95
CA SER A 163 -2.24 -2.69 11.45
C SER A 163 -2.96 -3.13 12.74
N ARG A 164 -3.27 -4.42 12.86
CA ARG A 164 -3.91 -4.99 14.06
C ARG A 164 -2.94 -5.03 15.25
N GLU A 165 -1.71 -5.46 15.01
CA GLU A 165 -0.69 -5.54 16.05
C GLU A 165 -0.24 -4.15 16.52
N LEU A 166 -0.21 -3.16 15.63
CA LEU A 166 0.06 -1.77 15.99
C LEU A 166 -1.04 -1.17 16.87
N ASP A 167 -2.33 -1.41 16.56
CA ASP A 167 -3.46 -1.04 17.44
C ASP A 167 -3.35 -1.73 18.81
N ARG A 168 -2.96 -3.01 18.83
CA ARG A 168 -2.76 -3.77 20.06
C ARG A 168 -1.65 -3.16 20.92
N LEU A 169 -0.51 -2.81 20.33
CA LEU A 169 0.61 -2.18 21.02
C LEU A 169 0.24 -0.82 21.60
N ALA A 170 -0.47 0.02 20.82
CA ALA A 170 -0.96 1.31 21.31
C ALA A 170 -1.85 1.13 22.56
N ARG A 171 -2.79 0.17 22.50
CA ARG A 171 -3.67 -0.14 23.64
C ARG A 171 -2.91 -0.66 24.86
N GLN A 172 -1.92 -1.53 24.67
CA GLN A 172 -1.08 -2.06 25.76
C GLN A 172 -0.26 -0.95 26.42
N ALA A 173 0.18 0.04 25.65
CA ALA A 173 0.86 1.23 26.15
C ALA A 173 -0.09 2.29 26.76
N GLY A 174 -1.38 1.99 26.90
CA GLY A 174 -2.36 2.87 27.56
C GLY A 174 -3.08 3.85 26.63
N PHE A 175 -2.80 3.85 25.32
CA PHE A 175 -3.51 4.65 24.32
C PHE A 175 -4.82 3.96 23.93
N LYS A 176 -5.92 4.37 24.58
CA LYS A 176 -7.24 3.72 24.44
C LYS A 176 -7.94 4.22 23.16
N ARG A 177 -8.70 3.35 22.48
CA ARG A 177 -9.49 3.69 21.27
C ARG A 177 -10.47 4.86 21.41
N ARG A 178 -10.88 5.17 22.64
CA ARG A 178 -11.73 6.34 22.94
C ARG A 178 -10.97 7.68 22.87
N GLN A 179 -9.64 7.62 22.82
CA GLN A 179 -8.80 8.77 22.56
C GLN A 179 -8.74 8.94 21.05
N ASP A 180 -8.97 10.16 20.57
CA ASP A 180 -8.82 10.45 19.16
C ASP A 180 -7.38 10.16 18.71
N ASP A 181 -7.27 9.48 17.57
CA ASP A 181 -6.01 9.09 16.92
C ASP A 181 -5.01 8.37 17.87
N HIS A 182 -5.51 7.45 18.69
CA HIS A 182 -4.72 6.76 19.73
C HIS A 182 -3.47 6.05 19.18
N VAL A 183 -3.53 5.52 17.96
CA VAL A 183 -2.36 4.89 17.32
C VAL A 183 -1.31 5.92 16.94
N ARG A 184 -1.70 7.06 16.35
CA ARG A 184 -0.76 8.14 16.04
C ARG A 184 -0.07 8.64 17.30
N ARG A 185 -0.83 8.87 18.38
CA ARG A 185 -0.27 9.31 19.67
C ARG A 185 0.72 8.30 20.24
N TYR A 186 0.44 7.01 20.07
CA TYR A 186 1.39 5.96 20.41
C TYR A 186 2.66 6.03 19.55
N VAL A 187 2.52 6.16 18.22
CA VAL A 187 3.66 6.31 17.29
C VAL A 187 4.52 7.52 17.66
N GLU A 188 3.89 8.65 17.97
CA GLU A 188 4.56 9.88 18.42
C GLU A 188 5.30 9.65 19.75
N SER A 189 4.77 8.83 20.66
CA SER A 189 5.47 8.50 21.92
C SER A 189 6.66 7.56 21.76
N LEU A 190 6.86 6.94 20.59
CA LEU A 190 8.00 6.06 20.33
C LEU A 190 9.26 6.80 19.90
N CYS A 191 9.15 8.10 19.57
CA CYS A 191 10.20 8.94 18.99
C CYS A 191 10.45 10.17 19.88
#